data_AF-A0A4V2XQA1-F1
#
_entry.id   AF-A0A4V2XQA1-F1
#
_cell.length_a   1.000
_cell.length_b   1.000
_cell.length_c   1.000
_cell.angle_alpha   90.00
_cell.angle_beta   90.00
_cell.angle_gamma   90.00
#
_symmetry.space_group_name_H-M   'P 1'
#
loop_
_entity.id
_entity.type
_entity.pdbx_description
1 polymer ?
#
loop_
_entity_poly.entity_id
_entity_poly.type
_entity_poly.pdbx_seq_one_letter_code
_entity_poly.pdbx_strand_id
1 'polypeptide(L)'
;MNEGYARLYAPLAVVAMVLSFQPILPADEYGTVWEMAGRGSGNPAAMGAVLMGGLIALLGYASFRRQVTAWIPVAIAVLSGLIAVMLLTRPGTGSPRPELTSFGDAALAVAICTCLLAVSQLVRLRRR
;
A
#
# COMPACT_ATOMS: atom_id res chain seq x y z
N MET A 1 -17.64 9.08 -18.12
CA MET A 1 -16.19 8.80 -18.28
C MET A 1 -15.41 9.20 -17.01
N ASN A 2 -15.14 8.38 -15.99
CA ASN A 2 -15.82 7.24 -15.37
C ASN A 2 -15.81 7.52 -13.86
N GLU A 3 -16.94 7.88 -13.27
CA GLU A 3 -17.06 8.10 -11.82
C GLU A 3 -16.81 6.82 -11.00
N GLY A 4 -16.95 5.64 -11.62
CA GLY A 4 -16.85 4.35 -10.92
C GLY A 4 -15.48 4.03 -10.30
N TYR A 5 -14.37 4.37 -10.95
CA TYR A 5 -13.02 4.09 -10.39
C TYR A 5 -12.66 5.05 -9.27
N ALA A 6 -13.01 6.34 -9.40
CA ALA A 6 -12.82 7.33 -8.33
C ALA A 6 -13.56 6.91 -7.03
N ARG A 7 -14.75 6.31 -7.17
CA ARG A 7 -15.52 5.76 -6.05
C ARG A 7 -14.86 4.55 -5.37
N LEU A 8 -13.95 3.84 -6.03
CA LEU A 8 -13.22 2.71 -5.45
C LEU A 8 -11.91 3.15 -4.79
N TYR A 9 -11.28 4.22 -5.27
CA TYR A 9 -10.03 4.71 -4.69
C TYR A 9 -10.21 5.36 -3.32
N ALA A 10 -11.32 6.05 -3.08
CA ALA A 10 -11.61 6.66 -1.79
C ALA A 10 -11.70 5.65 -0.63
N PRO A 11 -12.51 4.58 -0.69
CA PRO A 11 -12.54 3.58 0.37
C PRO A 11 -11.21 2.84 0.50
N LEU A 12 -10.49 2.58 -0.60
CA LEU A 12 -9.14 1.99 -0.53
C LEU A 12 -8.15 2.89 0.19
N ALA A 13 -8.21 4.21 -0.02
CA ALA A 13 -7.36 5.17 0.69
C ALA A 13 -7.62 5.13 2.19
N VAL A 14 -8.90 5.07 2.59
CA VAL A 14 -9.30 4.97 4.00
C VAL A 14 -8.81 3.65 4.62
N VAL A 15 -9.03 2.52 3.93
CA VAL A 15 -8.58 1.21 4.42
C VAL A 15 -7.06 1.16 4.54
N ALA A 16 -6.33 1.64 3.53
CA ALA A 16 -4.87 1.73 3.57
C ALA A 16 -4.40 2.63 4.72
N MET A 17 -5.03 3.79 4.91
CA MET A 17 -4.72 4.69 6.01
C MET A 17 -4.90 3.99 7.36
N VAL A 18 -6.04 3.34 7.60
CA VAL A 18 -6.32 2.62 8.85
C VAL A 18 -5.30 1.50 9.08
N LEU A 19 -5.00 0.69 8.05
CA LEU A 19 -4.04 -0.40 8.14
C LEU A 19 -2.61 0.08 8.40
N SER A 20 -2.24 1.29 7.97
CA SER A 20 -0.90 1.84 8.23
C SER A 20 -0.61 2.06 9.72
N PHE A 21 -1.66 2.23 10.52
CA PHE A 21 -1.58 2.39 11.97
C PHE A 21 -1.79 1.08 12.73
N GLN A 22 -2.01 -0.04 12.04
CA GLN A 22 -2.13 -1.35 12.70
C GLN A 22 -0.76 -2.04 12.79
N PRO A 23 -0.54 -2.87 13.82
CA PRO A 23 0.66 -3.68 13.93
C PRO A 23 0.64 -4.79 12.86
N ILE A 24 1.47 -4.63 11.82
CA ILE A 24 1.62 -5.60 10.72
C ILE A 24 2.39 -6.85 11.17
N LEU A 25 3.30 -6.65 12.12
CA LEU A 25 4.11 -7.67 12.79
C LEU A 25 3.72 -7.72 14.28
N PRO A 26 4.15 -8.75 15.05
CA PRO A 26 3.78 -8.88 16.46
C PRO A 26 4.05 -7.59 17.24
N ALA A 27 2.98 -7.06 17.86
CA ALA A 27 2.98 -5.71 18.44
C ALA A 27 4.00 -5.54 19.57
N ASP A 28 4.24 -6.62 20.33
CA ASP A 28 5.12 -6.63 21.51
C ASP A 28 6.58 -6.27 21.17
N GLU A 29 7.01 -6.56 19.94
CA GLU A 29 8.40 -6.36 19.51
C GLU A 29 8.52 -5.25 18.44
N TYR A 30 7.53 -5.11 17.57
CA TYR A 30 7.67 -4.34 16.34
C TYR A 30 6.81 -3.06 16.30
N GLY A 31 5.66 -3.04 16.97
CA GLY A 31 4.74 -1.91 16.93
C GLY A 31 4.14 -1.64 15.55
N THR A 32 3.74 -0.39 15.29
CA THR A 32 3.23 0.05 13.99
C THR A 32 4.35 0.33 12.98
N VAL A 33 4.01 0.42 11.68
CA VAL A 33 5.00 0.76 10.62
C VAL A 33 5.69 2.09 10.91
N TRP A 34 4.95 3.07 11.45
CA TRP A 34 5.47 4.39 11.80
C TRP A 34 6.41 4.35 13.00
N GLU A 35 6.08 3.57 14.03
CA GLU A 35 6.95 3.37 15.19
C GLU A 35 8.25 2.66 14.80
N MET A 36 8.16 1.65 13.94
CA MET A 36 9.31 0.92 13.45
C MET A 36 10.22 1.79 12.57
N ALA A 37 9.63 2.69 11.76
CA ALA A 37 10.37 3.67 10.97
C ALA A 37 11.15 4.69 11.83
N GLY A 38 10.65 4.99 13.04
CA GLY A 38 11.31 5.90 13.99
C GLY A 38 12.48 5.28 14.76
N ARG A 39 12.66 3.95 14.70
CA ARG A 39 13.77 3.26 15.39
C ARG A 39 15.04 3.28 14.53
N GLY A 40 16.20 3.46 15.14
CA GLY A 40 17.49 3.59 14.45
C GLY A 40 17.92 2.37 13.59
N SER A 41 17.30 1.20 13.76
CA SER A 41 17.48 0.01 12.92
C SER A 41 16.41 -0.16 11.82
N GLY A 42 15.46 0.78 11.73
CA GLY A 42 14.23 0.69 10.94
C GLY A 42 14.33 1.03 9.46
N ASN A 43 15.51 0.93 8.82
CA ASN A 43 15.69 1.35 7.42
C ASN A 43 14.65 0.75 6.44
N PRO A 44 14.29 -0.54 6.51
CA PRO A 44 13.25 -1.09 5.65
C PRO A 44 11.84 -0.64 6.06
N ALA A 45 11.60 -0.41 7.35
CA ALA A 45 10.31 0.06 7.85
C ALA A 45 10.04 1.51 7.47
N ALA A 46 11.07 2.36 7.48
CA ALA A 46 10.99 3.73 7.00
C ALA A 46 10.63 3.78 5.51
N MET A 47 11.24 2.92 4.69
CA MET A 47 10.85 2.78 3.29
C MET A 47 9.40 2.30 3.15
N GLY A 48 8.97 1.32 3.95
CA GLY A 48 7.57 0.88 4.01
C GLY A 48 6.60 2.01 4.36
N ALA A 49 6.94 2.85 5.35
CA ALA A 49 6.17 4.01 5.76
C ALA A 49 6.04 5.05 4.62
N VAL A 50 7.14 5.35 3.92
CA VAL A 50 7.15 6.27 2.77
C VAL A 50 6.31 5.73 1.62
N LEU A 51 6.45 4.45 1.29
CA LEU A 51 5.64 3.80 0.24
C LEU A 51 4.15 3.82 0.59
N MET A 52 3.82 3.52 1.86
CA MET A 52 2.44 3.52 2.34
C MET A 52 1.84 4.92 2.32
N GLY A 53 2.55 5.92 2.84
CA GLY A 53 2.14 7.32 2.78
C GLY A 53 1.96 7.81 1.34
N GLY A 54 2.88 7.44 0.45
CA GLY A 54 2.81 7.73 -0.98
C GLY A 54 1.60 7.09 -1.64
N LEU A 55 1.30 5.82 -1.33
CA LEU A 55 0.14 5.11 -1.86
C LEU A 55 -1.17 5.77 -1.38
N ILE A 56 -1.27 6.09 -0.09
CA ILE A 56 -2.45 6.76 0.49
C ILE A 56 -2.67 8.13 -0.17
N ALA A 57 -1.61 8.93 -0.30
CA ALA A 57 -1.68 10.24 -0.95
C ALA A 57 -2.12 10.13 -2.42
N LEU A 58 -1.60 9.12 -3.14
CA LEU A 58 -1.92 8.91 -4.54
C LEU A 58 -3.34 8.38 -4.74
N LEU A 59 -3.83 7.50 -3.86
CA LEU A 59 -5.22 7.05 -3.83
C LEU A 59 -6.17 8.21 -3.49
N GLY A 60 -5.80 9.05 -2.52
CA GLY A 60 -6.54 10.27 -2.19
C GLY A 60 -6.60 11.22 -3.39
N TYR A 61 -5.46 11.50 -4.02
CA TYR A 61 -5.40 12.33 -5.24
C TYR A 61 -6.27 11.75 -6.37
N ALA A 62 -6.18 10.44 -6.62
CA ALA A 62 -6.98 9.71 -7.60
C ALA A 62 -8.50 9.76 -7.31
N SER A 63 -8.89 9.98 -6.05
CA SER A 63 -10.30 10.07 -5.65
C SER A 63 -10.93 11.40 -6.07
N PHE A 64 -10.15 12.49 -6.06
CA PHE A 64 -10.65 13.84 -6.38
C PHE A 64 -10.37 14.27 -7.82
N ARG A 65 -9.34 13.69 -8.46
CA ARG A 65 -8.93 14.08 -9.81
C ARG A 65 -9.40 13.08 -10.85
N ARG A 66 -9.98 13.60 -11.92
CA ARG A 66 -10.36 12.80 -13.09
C ARG A 66 -9.09 12.29 -13.78
N GLN A 67 -8.93 10.97 -13.78
CA GLN A 67 -7.75 10.33 -14.35
C GLN A 67 -7.88 10.27 -15.87
N VAL A 68 -7.23 11.21 -16.54
CA VAL A 68 -7.11 11.26 -18.01
C VAL A 68 -5.77 10.71 -18.51
N THR A 69 -4.80 10.55 -17.61
CA THR A 69 -3.43 10.13 -17.92
C THR A 69 -3.10 8.76 -17.30
N ALA A 70 -2.22 8.01 -17.95
CA ALA A 70 -1.78 6.68 -17.49
C ALA A 70 -0.83 6.71 -16.29
N TRP A 71 -0.18 7.85 -16.00
CA TRP A 71 0.87 7.90 -14.97
C TRP A 71 0.35 7.59 -13.55
N ILE A 72 -0.87 8.00 -13.21
CA ILE A 72 -1.46 7.78 -11.88
C ILE A 72 -1.66 6.28 -11.60
N PRO A 73 -2.38 5.51 -12.43
CA PRO A 73 -2.52 4.08 -12.18
C PRO A 73 -1.20 3.31 -12.32
N VAL A 74 -0.23 3.77 -13.13
CA VAL A 74 1.14 3.20 -13.10
C VAL A 74 1.75 3.38 -11.72
N ALA A 75 1.75 4.59 -11.17
CA ALA A 75 2.34 4.86 -9.87
C ALA A 75 1.64 4.10 -8.74
N ILE A 76 0.30 3.96 -8.77
CA ILE A 76 -0.45 3.14 -7.81
C ILE A 76 -0.03 1.67 -7.91
N ALA A 77 0.06 1.11 -9.12
CA ALA A 77 0.45 -0.28 -9.34
C ALA A 77 1.89 -0.56 -8.86
N VAL A 78 2.82 0.36 -9.13
CA VAL A 78 4.22 0.25 -8.69
C VAL A 78 4.31 0.31 -7.17
N LEU A 79 3.71 1.31 -6.53
CA LEU A 79 3.77 1.46 -5.07
C LEU A 79 3.12 0.28 -4.34
N SER A 80 1.92 -0.12 -4.76
CA SER A 80 1.23 -1.28 -4.17
C SER A 80 1.98 -2.60 -4.39
N GLY A 81 2.60 -2.79 -5.56
CA GLY A 81 3.47 -3.93 -5.83
C GLY A 81 4.70 -3.96 -4.93
N LEU A 82 5.37 -2.82 -4.74
CA LEU A 82 6.52 -2.72 -3.82
C LEU A 82 6.12 -3.01 -2.38
N ILE A 83 4.99 -2.48 -1.90
CA ILE A 83 4.47 -2.77 -0.56
C ILE A 83 4.20 -4.28 -0.40
N ALA A 84 3.55 -4.91 -1.39
CA ALA A 84 3.32 -6.36 -1.36
C ALA A 84 4.63 -7.14 -1.29
N VAL A 85 5.64 -6.76 -2.07
CA VAL A 85 6.97 -7.39 -2.01
C VAL A 85 7.62 -7.20 -0.64
N MET A 86 7.55 -6.02 -0.03
CA MET A 86 8.10 -5.79 1.31
C MET A 86 7.38 -6.61 2.38
N LEU A 87 6.05 -6.76 2.29
CA LEU A 87 5.28 -7.60 3.21
C LEU A 87 5.57 -9.09 3.05
N LEU A 88 5.82 -9.56 1.82
CA LEU A 88 6.19 -10.94 1.57
C LEU A 88 7.61 -11.26 2.03
N THR A 89 8.55 -10.35 1.74
CA THR A 89 9.99 -10.56 2.01
C THR A 89 10.39 -10.21 3.44
N ARG A 90 9.60 -9.36 4.14
CA ARG A 90 9.83 -8.89 5.51
C ARG A 90 11.28 -8.45 5.75
N PRO A 91 11.80 -7.51 4.94
CA PRO A 91 13.21 -7.12 4.99
C PRO A 91 13.55 -6.51 6.35
N GLY A 92 14.69 -6.90 6.91
CA GLY A 92 15.16 -6.40 8.21
C GLY A 92 14.56 -7.09 9.43
N THR A 93 13.67 -8.08 9.23
CA THR A 93 13.29 -8.99 10.30
C THR A 93 14.35 -10.10 10.42
N GLY A 94 14.81 -10.37 11.64
CA GLY A 94 15.85 -11.37 11.90
C GLY A 94 15.41 -12.80 11.54
N SER A 95 16.26 -13.78 11.86
CA SER A 95 15.88 -15.20 11.82
C SER A 95 15.57 -15.67 13.25
N PRO A 96 14.39 -16.27 13.52
CA PRO A 96 13.32 -16.64 12.59
C PRO A 96 12.44 -15.46 12.14
N ARG A 97 11.87 -15.56 10.93
CA ARG A 97 10.99 -14.52 10.38
C ARG A 97 9.68 -14.46 11.18
N PRO A 98 9.29 -13.28 11.70
CA PRO A 98 8.02 -13.12 12.40
C PRO A 98 6.86 -13.33 11.43
N GLU A 99 5.82 -14.02 11.91
CA GLU A 99 4.57 -14.19 11.15
C GLU A 99 3.81 -12.87 11.04
N LEU A 100 3.06 -12.71 9.95
CA LEU A 100 2.17 -11.56 9.79
C LEU A 100 1.01 -11.69 10.77
N THR A 101 0.58 -10.57 11.33
CA THR A 101 -0.69 -10.54 12.06
C THR A 101 -1.86 -10.59 11.07
N SER A 102 -3.09 -10.79 11.57
CA SER A 102 -4.29 -10.68 10.73
C SER A 102 -4.39 -9.33 9.99
N PHE A 103 -3.84 -8.26 10.58
CA PHE A 103 -3.75 -6.95 9.92
C PHE A 103 -2.67 -6.91 8.84
N GLY A 104 -1.54 -7.59 9.04
CA GLY A 104 -0.51 -7.75 8.02
C GLY A 104 -1.02 -8.53 6.80
N ASP A 105 -1.78 -9.60 7.02
CA ASP A 105 -2.45 -10.36 5.96
C ASP A 105 -3.49 -9.51 5.22
N ALA A 106 -4.29 -8.73 5.96
CA ALA A 106 -5.23 -7.78 5.36
C ALA A 106 -4.52 -6.70 4.53
N ALA A 107 -3.40 -6.15 5.02
CA ALA A 107 -2.60 -5.17 4.30
C ALA A 107 -2.01 -5.74 3.00
N LEU A 108 -1.53 -6.99 3.04
CA LEU A 108 -1.05 -7.70 1.85
C LEU A 108 -2.17 -7.91 0.83
N ALA A 109 -3.34 -8.38 1.28
CA ALA A 109 -4.50 -8.56 0.41
C ALA A 109 -4.95 -7.23 -0.24
N VAL A 110 -5.01 -6.15 0.54
CA VAL A 110 -5.36 -4.80 0.04
C VAL A 110 -4.32 -4.31 -0.96
N ALA A 111 -3.03 -4.52 -0.72
CA ALA A 111 -1.96 -4.15 -1.65
C ALA A 111 -2.11 -4.88 -3.00
N ILE A 112 -2.35 -6.20 -2.97
CA ILE A 112 -2.57 -7.01 -4.18
C ILE A 112 -3.82 -6.53 -4.93
N CYS A 113 -4.95 -6.37 -4.24
CA CYS A 113 -6.20 -5.88 -4.83
C CYS A 113 -6.03 -4.49 -5.46
N THR A 114 -5.32 -3.59 -4.78
CA THR A 114 -5.03 -2.23 -5.28
C THR A 114 -4.19 -2.29 -6.55
N CYS A 115 -3.17 -3.15 -6.58
CA CYS A 115 -2.34 -3.37 -7.76
C CYS A 115 -3.17 -3.89 -8.95
N LEU A 116 -4.00 -4.91 -8.74
CA LEU A 116 -4.87 -5.47 -9.77
C LEU A 116 -5.86 -4.44 -10.32
N LEU A 117 -6.45 -3.61 -9.46
CA LEU A 117 -7.34 -2.53 -9.87
C LEU A 117 -6.61 -1.48 -10.72
N ALA A 118 -5.40 -1.08 -10.31
CA ALA A 118 -4.59 -0.12 -11.05
C ALA A 118 -4.15 -0.66 -12.43
N VAL A 119 -3.72 -1.93 -12.50
CA VAL A 119 -3.40 -2.61 -13.77
C VAL A 119 -4.64 -2.74 -14.64
N SER A 120 -5.79 -3.11 -14.07
CA SER A 120 -7.06 -3.20 -14.81
C SER A 120 -7.45 -1.85 -15.42
N GLN A 121 -7.25 -0.76 -14.68
CA GLN A 121 -7.47 0.58 -15.20
C GLN A 121 -6.51 0.94 -16.34
N LEU A 122 -5.22 0.58 -16.23
CA LEU A 122 -4.24 0.78 -17.30
C LEU A 122 -4.62 0.06 -18.60
N VAL A 123 -5.02 -1.21 -18.50
CA VAL A 123 -5.46 -1.99 -19.66
C VAL A 123 -6.66 -1.33 -20.32
N ARG A 124 -7.59 -0.78 -19.55
CA ARG A 124 -8.74 -0.04 -20.10
C ARG A 124 -8.38 1.28 -20.75
N LEU A 125 -7.42 2.02 -20.19
CA LEU A 125 -6.94 3.28 -20.79
C LEU A 125 -6.22 3.02 -22.11
N ARG A 126 -5.48 1.92 -22.24
CA ARG A 126 -4.79 1.54 -23.50
C ARG A 126 -5.74 1.07 -24.61
N ARG A 127 -6.94 0.59 -24.26
CA ARG A 127 -7.95 0.11 -25.22
C ARG A 127 -8.89 1.22 -25.74
N ARG A 128 -8.72 2.46 -25.29
CA ARG A 128 -9.47 3.64 -25.75
C ARG A 128 -8.61 4.45 -26.70
#